data_AF-T1CBL2-F1
#
_entry.id   AF-T1CBL2-F1
#
_cell.length_a   1.000
_cell.length_b   1.000
_cell.length_c   1.000
_cell.angle_alpha   90.00
_cell.angle_beta   90.00
_cell.angle_gamma   90.00
#
_symmetry.space_group_name_H-M   'P 1'
#
loop_
_entity.id
_entity.type
_entity.pdbx_description
1 polymer ?
#
loop_
_entity_poly.entity_id
_entity_poly.type
_entity_poly.pdbx_seq_one_letter_code
_entity_poly.pdbx_strand_id
1 'polypeptide(L)' 'MTWVIPDQREVTMNTKELIDSVLKLPPDERFALIDQVAQSLDRPDPELDRIWIEEAERRLAAYRRGRVKGIPAEDVVGKF' A
#
# COMPACT_ATOMS: atom_id res chain seq x y z
N MET A 1 43.53 28.22 1.33
CA MET A 1 42.84 27.05 1.91
C MET A 1 41.66 26.74 1.03
N THR A 2 41.80 25.76 0.13
CA THR A 2 40.72 25.34 -0.74
C THR A 2 40.01 24.20 -0.02
N TRP A 3 38.85 24.49 0.55
CA TRP A 3 37.99 23.47 1.17
C TRP A 3 37.40 22.61 0.04
N VAL A 4 37.76 21.33 0.02
CA VAL A 4 37.25 20.36 -0.96
C VAL A 4 35.86 19.94 -0.50
N ILE A 5 34.83 20.25 -1.28
CA ILE A 5 33.47 19.72 -1.08
C ILE A 5 33.53 18.22 -1.40
N PRO A 6 33.22 17.30 -0.46
CA PRO A 6 33.15 15.90 -0.77
C PRO A 6 32.02 15.66 -1.78
N ASP A 7 32.40 15.04 -2.88
CA ASP A 7 31.58 14.54 -3.97
C ASP A 7 30.29 13.87 -3.44
N GLN A 8 29.17 14.60 -3.47
CA GLN A 8 27.85 14.06 -3.20
C GLN A 8 27.38 13.29 -4.44
N ARG A 9 28.04 12.17 -4.77
CA ARG A 9 27.42 11.22 -5.70
C ARG A 9 26.18 10.69 -4.99
N GLU A 10 25.01 11.00 -5.51
CA GLU A 10 23.80 10.26 -5.17
C GLU A 10 24.10 8.77 -5.36
N VAL A 11 24.15 8.03 -4.26
CA VAL A 11 24.21 6.57 -4.30
C VAL A 11 22.84 6.11 -4.78
N THR A 12 22.64 6.08 -6.09
CA THR A 12 21.44 5.50 -6.72
C THR A 12 21.60 3.99 -6.70
N MET A 13 21.32 3.40 -5.54
CA MET A 13 21.25 1.96 -5.39
C MET A 13 20.03 1.47 -6.17
N ASN A 14 20.24 0.53 -7.11
CA ASN A 14 19.12 0.01 -7.88
C ASN A 14 18.23 -0.91 -7.02
N THR A 15 17.00 -1.20 -7.47
CA THR A 15 16.04 -1.99 -6.69
C THR A 15 16.58 -3.36 -6.28
N LYS A 16 17.40 -3.99 -7.12
CA LYS A 16 17.99 -5.30 -6.81
C LYS A 16 19.01 -5.20 -5.68
N GLU A 17 19.90 -4.22 -5.74
CA GLU A 17 20.89 -3.96 -4.69
C GLU A 17 20.23 -3.58 -3.35
N LEU A 18 19.09 -2.88 -3.39
CA LEU A 18 18.29 -2.59 -2.19
C LEU A 18 17.68 -3.86 -1.59
N ILE A 19 17.07 -4.71 -2.42
CA ILE A 19 16.52 -5.99 -1.97
C ILE A 19 17.62 -6.86 -1.35
N ASP A 20 18.76 -6.98 -2.01
CA ASP A 20 19.91 -7.77 -1.53
C ASP A 20 20.45 -7.24 -0.18
N SER A 21 20.32 -5.94 0.06
CA SER A 21 20.72 -5.31 1.33
C SER A 21 19.67 -5.55 2.43
N VAL A 22 18.39 -5.41 2.12
CA VAL A 22 17.28 -5.65 3.07
C VAL A 22 17.23 -7.11 3.50
N LEU A 23 17.50 -8.06 2.59
CA LEU A 23 17.49 -9.49 2.91
C LEU A 23 18.60 -9.93 3.89
N LYS A 24 19.65 -9.11 4.07
CA LYS A 24 20.72 -9.37 5.05
C LYS A 24 20.33 -8.96 6.48
N LEU A 25 19.28 -8.17 6.65
CA LEU A 25 18.84 -7.71 7.96
C LEU A 25 18.16 -8.84 8.76
N PRO A 26 18.20 -8.80 10.09
CA PRO A 26 17.39 -9.65 10.95
C PRO A 26 15.88 -9.58 10.60
N PRO A 27 15.09 -10.65 10.86
CA PRO A 27 13.67 -10.66 10.52
C PRO A 27 12.85 -9.48 11.06
N ASP A 28 13.11 -9.06 12.30
CA ASP A 28 12.45 -7.94 12.97
C ASP A 28 12.73 -6.60 12.28
N GLU A 29 13.98 -6.33 11.88
CA GLU A 29 14.32 -5.13 11.11
C GLU A 29 13.68 -5.13 9.72
N ARG A 30 13.59 -6.29 9.06
CA ARG A 30 12.87 -6.40 7.78
C ARG A 30 11.39 -6.09 7.94
N PHE A 31 10.74 -6.57 9.00
CA PHE A 31 9.35 -6.23 9.30
C PHE A 31 9.18 -4.72 9.54
N ALA A 32 10.07 -4.11 10.32
CA ALA A 32 10.03 -2.67 10.56
C ALA A 32 10.19 -1.83 9.27
N LEU A 33 11.00 -2.31 8.31
CA LEU A 33 11.14 -1.67 6.99
C LEU A 33 9.89 -1.86 6.12
N ILE A 34 9.30 -3.06 6.11
CA ILE A 34 8.07 -3.33 5.36
C ILE A 34 6.95 -2.40 5.85
N ASP A 35 6.79 -2.25 7.17
CA ASP A 35 5.78 -1.35 7.74
C ASP A 35 5.98 0.10 7.31
N GLN A 36 7.21 0.61 7.34
CA GLN A 36 7.51 1.98 6.89
C GLN A 36 7.23 2.17 5.40
N VAL A 37 7.62 1.21 4.57
CA VAL A 37 7.33 1.25 3.13
C VAL A 37 5.82 1.20 2.89
N ALA A 38 5.10 0.32 3.57
CA ALA A 38 3.64 0.24 3.47
C ALA A 38 2.96 1.57 3.87
N GLN A 39 3.37 2.18 4.99
CA GLN A 39 2.86 3.49 5.42
C GLN A 39 3.15 4.60 4.41
N SER A 40 4.27 4.52 3.69
CA SER A 40 4.61 5.52 2.65
C SER A 40 3.67 5.45 1.43
N LEU A 41 3.07 4.28 1.20
CA LEU A 41 2.11 4.00 0.12
C LEU A 41 0.68 4.30 0.56
N ASP A 42 0.39 4.20 1.86
CA ASP A 42 -0.91 4.53 2.46
C ASP A 42 -1.08 6.04 2.63
N ARG A 43 -1.16 6.75 1.50
CA ARG A 43 -1.41 8.19 1.47
C ARG A 43 -2.90 8.44 1.30
N PRO A 44 -3.58 9.05 2.29
CA PRO A 44 -4.99 9.41 2.15
C PRO A 44 -5.18 10.34 0.95
N ASP A 45 -6.08 9.95 0.06
CA ASP A 45 -6.52 10.77 -1.07
C ASP A 45 -8.02 11.05 -0.91
N PRO A 46 -8.39 12.26 -0.47
CA PRO A 46 -9.80 12.61 -0.25
C PRO A 46 -10.69 12.46 -1.48
N GLU A 47 -10.11 12.58 -2.69
CA GLU A 47 -10.88 12.40 -3.92
C GLU A 47 -11.15 10.91 -4.18
N LEU A 48 -10.17 10.04 -3.92
CA LEU A 48 -10.41 8.59 -3.95
C LEU A 48 -11.47 8.22 -2.91
N ASP A 49 -11.37 8.72 -1.68
CA ASP A 49 -12.36 8.46 -0.63
C ASP A 49 -13.78 8.85 -1.08
N ARG A 50 -13.93 10.04 -1.68
CA ARG A 50 -15.20 10.50 -2.24
C ARG A 50 -15.74 9.55 -3.31
N ILE A 51 -14.91 9.14 -4.26
CA ILE A 51 -15.29 8.21 -5.35
C ILE A 51 -15.71 6.85 -4.79
N TRP A 52 -14.99 6.34 -3.79
CA TRP A 52 -15.31 5.07 -3.12
C TRP A 52 -16.64 5.14 -2.37
N ILE A 53 -16.91 6.25 -1.66
CA ILE A 53 -18.19 6.46 -0.96
C ILE A 53 -19.34 6.47 -1.97
N GLU A 54 -19.22 7.25 -3.04
CA GLU A 54 -20.25 7.33 -4.09
C GLU A 54 -20.53 5.96 -4.72
N GLU A 55 -19.48 5.18 -4.99
CA GLU A 55 -19.62 3.83 -5.54
C GLU A 55 -20.31 2.88 -4.56
N ALA A 56 -19.92 2.91 -3.29
CA ALA A 56 -20.48 2.06 -2.25
C ALA A 56 -21.99 2.35 -2.07
N GLU A 57 -22.36 3.62 -1.98
CA GLU A 57 -23.77 4.05 -1.87
C GLU A 57 -24.58 3.63 -3.10
N ARG A 58 -24.02 3.83 -4.30
CA ARG A 58 -24.65 3.42 -5.56
C ARG A 58 -24.93 1.92 -5.60
N ARG A 59 -23.94 1.09 -5.25
CA ARG A 59 -24.07 -0.37 -5.20
C ARG A 59 -25.07 -0.83 -4.15
N LEU A 60 -25.03 -0.25 -2.95
CA LEU A 60 -25.96 -0.56 -1.88
C LEU A 60 -27.41 -0.23 -2.27
N ALA A 61 -27.63 0.93 -2.88
CA ALA A 61 -28.96 1.33 -3.35
C ALA A 61 -29.47 0.43 -4.49
N ALA A 62 -28.60 -0.01 -5.41
CA ALA A 62 -28.96 -0.96 -6.44
C ALA A 62 -29.35 -2.32 -5.85
N TYR A 63 -28.60 -2.82 -4.87
CA TYR A 63 -28.89 -4.06 -4.15
C TYR A 63 -30.24 -4.00 -3.42
N ARG A 64 -30.47 -2.93 -2.64
CA ARG A 64 -31.75 -2.71 -1.92
C ARG A 64 -32.96 -2.63 -2.84
N ARG A 65 -32.78 -2.19 -4.09
CA ARG A 65 -33.82 -2.15 -5.14
C ARG A 65 -33.93 -3.44 -5.95
N GLY A 66 -33.18 -4.49 -5.61
CA GLY A 66 -33.17 -5.76 -6.32
C GLY A 66 -32.54 -5.72 -7.72
N ARG A 67 -31.79 -4.65 -8.05
CA ARG A 67 -31.17 -4.48 -9.38
C ARG A 67 -29.85 -5.21 -9.53
N VAL A 68 -29.23 -5.61 -8.42
CA VAL A 68 -28.03 -6.45 -8.37
C VAL A 68 -28.21 -7.50 -7.28
N LYS A 69 -27.67 -8.70 -7.52
CA LYS A 69 -27.69 -9.80 -6.54
C LYS A 69 -26.41 -9.77 -5.73
N GLY A 70 -26.54 -9.96 -4.42
CA GLY A 70 -25.40 -10.22 -3.54
C GLY A 70 -24.93 -11.66 -3.68
N ILE A 71 -23.72 -11.91 -3.19
CA ILE A 71 -23.19 -13.26 -2.98
C ILE A 71 -23.34 -13.57 -1.49
N PRO A 72 -23.86 -14.75 -1.09
CA PRO A 72 -23.89 -15.16 0.31
C PRO A 72 -22.50 -15.05 0.96
N ALA A 73 -22.44 -14.58 2.21
CA ALA A 73 -21.16 -14.40 2.88
C ALA A 73 -20.37 -15.72 3.01
N GLU A 74 -21.06 -16.82 3.28
CA GLU A 74 -20.48 -18.17 3.36
C GLU A 74 -19.75 -18.61 2.08
N ASP A 75 -20.17 -18.11 0.92
CA ASP A 75 -19.53 -18.40 -0.37
C ASP A 75 -18.27 -17.54 -0.61
N VAL A 76 -18.08 -16.46 0.17
CA VAL A 76 -16.95 -15.53 0.04
C VAL A 76 -15.91 -15.75 1.13
N VAL A 77 -16.34 -15.81 2.41
CA VAL A 77 -15.44 -15.94 3.56
C VAL A 77 -15.30 -17.37 4.08
N GLY A 78 -16.09 -18.30 3.55
CA GLY A 78 -16.16 -19.67 4.05
C GLY A 78 -17.10 -19.83 5.25
N LYS A 79 -17.22 -21.06 5.74
CA LYS A 79 -17.98 -21.35 6.97
C LYS A 79 -17.14 -20.99 8.19
N PHE A 80 -17.77 -20.31 9.15
CA PHE A 80 -17.23 -20.10 10.49
C PHE A 80 -17.35 -21.37 11.34
#